data_AF-A0AA88ZHG9-F1
#
_entry.id   AF-A0AA88ZHG9-F1
#
_cell.length_a   1.000
_cell.length_b   1.000
_cell.length_c   1.000
_cell.angle_alpha   90.00
_cell.angle_beta   90.00
_cell.angle_gamma   90.00
#
_symmetry.space_group_name_H-M   'P 1'
#
loop_
_entity.id
_entity.type
_entity.pdbx_description
1 polymer ?
#
loop_
_entity_poly.entity_id
_entity_poly.type
_entity_poly.pdbx_seq_one_letter_code
_entity_poly.pdbx_strand_id
1 'polypeptide(L)'
;MTFGQETQNDSIPNWGSQHFSSEKQISFRVGAGIQKSFYTEIGLALHRCNYGDTGFFSNDIYSALEWTPSQGKDIYGLKIGYEINAYLLNLGLEAKYLSDFEEQDFVITPKIGLGLYGDVNIFYGYSISTHKNPFSKDIGRHQLSIILNLNKHFLSS
;
A
#
# COMPACT_ATOMS: atom_id res chain seq x y z
N MET A 1 -29.46 -54.06 25.71
CA MET A 1 -28.11 -54.46 26.17
C MET A 1 -27.22 -54.61 24.95
N THR A 2 -26.05 -54.00 25.07
CA THR A 2 -24.98 -53.69 24.12
C THR A 2 -24.30 -54.92 23.49
N PHE A 3 -23.64 -54.74 22.34
CA PHE A 3 -22.25 -55.11 21.97
C PHE A 3 -22.18 -55.00 20.42
N GLY A 4 -21.36 -54.17 19.75
CA GLY A 4 -20.19 -53.39 20.12
C GLY A 4 -19.07 -53.72 19.12
N GLN A 5 -18.73 -52.81 18.19
CA GLN A 5 -17.36 -52.47 17.77
C GLN A 5 -17.38 -51.42 16.65
N GLU A 6 -16.94 -50.21 17.02
CA GLU A 6 -16.51 -49.16 16.10
C GLU A 6 -15.17 -49.56 15.47
N THR A 7 -15.11 -49.58 14.14
CA THR A 7 -13.85 -49.73 13.41
C THR A 7 -13.29 -48.36 13.05
N GLN A 8 -12.21 -48.01 13.75
CA GLN A 8 -11.13 -47.08 13.40
C GLN A 8 -11.44 -46.01 12.36
N ASN A 9 -11.89 -44.85 12.85
CA ASN A 9 -11.71 -43.58 12.16
C ASN A 9 -10.20 -43.33 11.99
N ASP A 10 -9.73 -43.30 10.75
CA ASP A 10 -8.41 -42.80 10.38
C ASP A 10 -8.28 -41.37 10.94
N SER A 11 -7.57 -41.27 12.06
CA SER A 11 -7.31 -40.01 12.74
C SER A 11 -6.15 -39.33 12.03
N ILE A 12 -6.44 -38.67 10.91
CA ILE A 12 -5.54 -37.65 10.39
C ILE A 12 -5.50 -36.56 11.48
N PRO A 13 -4.33 -36.25 12.07
CA PRO A 13 -4.26 -35.19 13.06
C PRO A 13 -4.65 -33.89 12.35
N ASN A 14 -5.81 -33.35 12.73
CA ASN A 14 -6.29 -32.06 12.28
C ASN A 14 -5.42 -30.99 12.98
N TRP A 15 -4.25 -30.73 12.41
CA TRP A 15 -3.44 -29.56 12.76
C TRP A 15 -4.29 -28.35 12.39
N GLY A 16 -4.78 -27.67 13.43
CA GLY A 16 -5.89 -26.73 13.40
C GLY A 16 -5.97 -25.92 12.12
N SER A 17 -7.15 -25.96 11.50
CA SER A 17 -7.56 -24.96 10.52
C SER A 17 -7.41 -23.58 11.16
N GLN A 18 -6.26 -22.95 10.93
CA GLN A 18 -5.98 -21.58 11.38
C GLN A 18 -7.03 -20.69 10.72
N HIS A 19 -7.97 -20.20 11.53
CA HIS A 19 -9.00 -19.29 11.09
C HIS A 19 -8.35 -17.93 10.77
N PHE A 20 -7.85 -17.77 9.56
CA PHE A 20 -7.52 -16.45 9.01
C PHE A 20 -8.83 -15.70 8.77
N SER A 21 -9.24 -14.85 9.72
CA SER A 21 -10.30 -13.89 9.46
C SER A 21 -9.74 -12.80 8.55
N SER A 22 -10.14 -12.82 7.27
CA SER A 22 -9.75 -11.80 6.29
C SER A 22 -10.82 -10.73 6.25
N GLU A 23 -10.60 -9.64 6.97
CA GLU A 23 -11.45 -8.45 6.89
C GLU A 23 -10.96 -7.57 5.73
N LYS A 24 -11.89 -7.23 4.82
CA LYS A 24 -11.65 -6.32 3.70
C LYS A 24 -12.20 -4.95 4.04
N GLN A 25 -11.37 -3.93 3.89
CA GLN A 25 -11.76 -2.56 4.22
C GLN A 25 -11.32 -1.59 3.13
N ILE A 26 -12.24 -0.71 2.74
CA ILE A 26 -11.96 0.37 1.78
C ILE A 26 -11.71 1.64 2.60
N SER A 27 -10.61 2.31 2.34
CA SER A 27 -10.23 3.58 2.97
C SER A 27 -10.03 4.66 1.92
N PHE A 28 -10.30 5.90 2.30
CA PHE A 28 -9.88 7.06 1.52
C PHE A 28 -8.42 7.32 1.80
N ARG A 29 -7.60 7.36 0.76
CA ARG A 29 -6.17 7.63 0.87
C ARG A 29 -5.93 9.10 0.58
N VAL A 30 -5.26 9.80 1.48
CA VAL A 30 -4.74 11.14 1.24
C VAL A 30 -3.27 11.16 1.63
N GLY A 31 -2.45 11.87 0.88
CA GLY A 31 -1.02 11.90 1.12
C GLY A 31 -0.36 13.16 0.61
N ALA A 32 0.84 13.40 1.12
CA ALA A 32 1.72 14.44 0.65
C ALA A 32 3.16 13.97 0.73
N GLY A 33 4.02 14.51 -0.12
CA GLY A 33 5.41 14.12 -0.12
C GLY A 33 6.32 15.08 -0.87
N ILE A 34 7.60 14.74 -0.89
CA ILE A 34 8.64 15.46 -1.58
C ILE A 34 9.41 14.46 -2.44
N GLN A 35 9.46 14.72 -3.74
CA GLN A 35 10.22 13.96 -4.73
C GLN A 35 11.09 14.92 -5.54
N LYS A 36 11.93 15.71 -4.88
CA LYS A 36 12.54 16.97 -5.35
C LYS A 36 11.57 18.15 -5.35
N SER A 37 10.38 17.99 -5.91
CA SER A 37 9.26 18.93 -5.74
C SER A 37 8.24 18.37 -4.74
N PHE A 38 7.50 19.28 -4.10
CA PHE A 38 6.36 18.91 -3.27
C PHE A 38 5.24 18.34 -4.14
N TYR A 39 4.53 17.32 -3.64
CA TYR A 39 3.34 16.78 -4.28
C TYR A 39 2.29 16.40 -3.25
N THR A 40 1.06 16.29 -3.74
CA THR A 40 -0.08 15.76 -2.97
C THR A 40 -0.72 14.61 -3.71
N GLU A 41 -1.32 13.68 -2.98
CA GLU A 41 -2.07 12.58 -3.57
C GLU A 41 -3.42 12.36 -2.87
N ILE A 42 -4.41 11.94 -3.66
CA ILE A 42 -5.72 11.51 -3.17
C ILE A 42 -6.13 10.22 -3.89
N GLY A 43 -6.77 9.30 -3.19
CA GLY A 43 -7.04 7.99 -3.74
C GLY A 43 -7.90 7.10 -2.86
N LEU A 44 -7.89 5.82 -3.21
CA LEU A 44 -8.58 4.76 -2.49
C LEU A 44 -7.60 3.63 -2.23
N ALA A 45 -7.66 3.04 -1.03
CA ALA A 45 -6.92 1.84 -0.70
C ALA A 45 -7.89 0.73 -0.26
N LEU A 46 -7.60 -0.49 -0.70
CA LEU A 46 -8.27 -1.71 -0.29
C LEU A 46 -7.33 -2.48 0.63
N HIS A 47 -7.63 -2.45 1.92
CA HIS A 47 -6.92 -3.14 2.97
C HIS A 47 -7.44 -4.58 3.10
N ARG A 48 -6.50 -5.51 3.27
CA ARG A 48 -6.75 -6.89 3.67
C ARG A 48 -5.92 -7.20 4.91
N CYS A 49 -6.58 -7.38 6.03
CA CYS A 49 -5.91 -7.78 7.27
C CYS A 49 -5.94 -9.29 7.38
N ASN A 50 -4.77 -9.91 7.58
CA ASN A 50 -4.67 -11.33 7.89
C ASN A 50 -4.15 -11.45 9.32
N TYR A 51 -5.03 -11.83 10.24
CA TYR A 51 -4.65 -12.11 11.62
C TYR A 51 -4.23 -13.58 11.74
N GLY A 52 -3.05 -13.83 12.32
CA GLY A 52 -2.54 -15.18 12.60
C GLY A 52 -1.62 -15.20 13.83
N ASP A 53 -1.36 -16.39 14.36
CA ASP A 53 -0.63 -16.62 15.63
C ASP A 53 0.82 -16.10 15.65
N THR A 54 1.37 -15.67 14.51
CA THR A 54 2.77 -15.20 14.37
C THR A 54 2.90 -13.68 14.27
N GLY A 55 1.80 -12.91 14.22
CA GLY A 55 1.84 -11.44 14.25
C GLY A 55 0.78 -10.73 13.39
N PHE A 56 0.84 -9.40 13.39
CA PHE A 56 0.02 -8.55 12.52
C PHE A 56 0.66 -8.44 11.13
N PHE A 57 -0.03 -8.96 10.12
CA PHE A 57 0.34 -8.83 8.72
C PHE A 57 -0.86 -8.32 7.91
N SER A 58 -0.70 -7.19 7.25
CA SER A 58 -1.73 -6.66 6.34
C SER A 58 -1.14 -6.36 4.99
N ASN A 59 -1.99 -6.38 3.97
CA ASN A 59 -1.62 -5.98 2.64
C ASN A 59 -2.68 -5.08 2.00
N ASP A 60 -2.20 -4.07 1.30
CA ASP A 60 -3.02 -3.00 0.79
C ASP A 60 -2.74 -2.85 -0.70
N ILE A 61 -3.81 -2.78 -1.49
CA ILE A 61 -3.72 -2.35 -2.90
C ILE A 61 -4.41 -0.99 -3.02
N TYR A 62 -3.74 -0.02 -3.61
CA TYR A 62 -4.27 1.33 -3.73
C TYR A 62 -4.11 1.89 -5.13
N SER A 63 -4.95 2.89 -5.41
CA SER A 63 -4.83 3.75 -6.57
C SER A 63 -5.00 5.20 -6.13
N ALA A 64 -4.19 6.12 -6.66
CA ALA A 64 -4.22 7.52 -6.29
C ALA A 64 -3.91 8.43 -7.47
N LEU A 65 -4.45 9.64 -7.43
CA LEU A 65 -4.05 10.75 -8.29
C LEU A 65 -3.06 11.61 -7.53
N GLU A 66 -1.90 11.85 -8.14
CA GLU A 66 -0.86 12.76 -7.67
C GLU A 66 -0.94 14.07 -8.45
N TRP A 67 -0.75 15.18 -7.74
CA TRP A 67 -0.52 16.50 -8.32
C TRP A 67 0.79 17.05 -7.78
N THR A 68 1.71 17.37 -8.70
CA THR A 68 3.00 18.01 -8.42
C THR A 68 3.02 19.39 -9.11
N PRO A 69 2.91 20.49 -8.35
CA PRO A 69 3.06 21.83 -8.91
C PRO A 69 4.49 22.06 -9.42
N SER A 70 4.63 22.61 -10.62
CA SER A 70 5.92 22.99 -11.21
C SER A 70 5.87 24.43 -11.72
N GLN A 71 7.03 25.09 -11.84
CA GLN A 71 7.12 26.48 -12.31
C GLN A 71 6.69 26.69 -13.77
N GLY A 72 6.53 25.61 -14.55
CA GLY A 72 6.12 25.65 -15.95
C GLY A 72 4.74 25.03 -16.17
N LYS A 73 4.68 23.70 -16.07
CA LYS A 73 3.46 22.92 -16.25
C LYS A 73 3.32 21.95 -15.10
N ASP A 74 2.14 21.96 -14.48
CA ASP A 74 1.83 21.01 -13.43
C ASP A 74 1.89 19.58 -13.96
N ILE A 75 2.46 18.70 -13.14
CA ILE A 75 2.62 17.30 -13.47
C ILE A 75 1.55 16.52 -12.70
N TYR A 76 0.78 15.73 -13.44
CA TYR A 76 -0.24 14.85 -12.90
C TYR A 76 0.24 13.41 -12.94
N GLY A 77 -0.02 12.66 -11.88
CA GLY A 77 0.37 11.26 -11.76
C GLY A 77 -0.82 10.37 -11.50
N LEU A 78 -0.96 9.27 -12.26
CA LEU A 78 -1.83 8.16 -11.85
C LEU A 78 -0.96 7.09 -11.19
N LYS A 79 -1.23 6.81 -9.92
CA LYS A 79 -0.52 5.84 -9.10
C LYS A 79 -1.33 4.59 -8.88
N ILE A 80 -0.65 3.46 -8.91
CA ILE A 80 -1.13 2.17 -8.41
C ILE A 80 -0.02 1.59 -7.56
N GLY A 81 -0.34 1.05 -6.39
CA GLY A 81 0.67 0.37 -5.60
C GLY A 81 0.13 -0.74 -4.73
N TYR A 82 1.08 -1.53 -4.27
CA TYR A 82 0.88 -2.63 -3.35
C TYR A 82 1.79 -2.42 -2.14
N GLU A 83 1.21 -2.43 -0.95
CA GLU A 83 1.89 -2.23 0.32
C GLU A 83 1.68 -3.48 1.19
N ILE A 84 2.72 -3.88 1.91
CA ILE A 84 2.74 -4.96 2.88
C ILE A 84 3.17 -4.35 4.20
N ASN A 85 2.36 -4.53 5.23
CA ASN A 85 2.64 -4.00 6.56
C ASN A 85 2.85 -5.18 7.52
N ALA A 86 3.97 -5.15 8.24
CA ALA A 86 4.32 -6.10 9.28
C ALA A 86 4.70 -5.32 10.55
N TYR A 87 3.84 -5.36 11.55
CA TYR A 87 3.94 -4.49 12.73
C TYR A 87 4.06 -3.00 12.37
N LEU A 88 5.21 -2.38 12.64
CA LEU A 88 5.50 -0.98 12.30
C LEU A 88 6.17 -0.84 10.93
N LEU A 89 6.67 -1.92 10.34
CA LEU A 89 7.45 -1.87 9.11
C LEU A 89 6.54 -2.07 7.91
N ASN A 90 6.66 -1.18 6.93
CA ASN A 90 5.93 -1.25 5.68
C ASN A 90 6.90 -1.41 4.52
N LEU A 91 6.56 -2.30 3.59
CA LEU A 91 7.23 -2.43 2.30
C LEU A 91 6.21 -2.20 1.21
N GLY A 92 6.61 -1.62 0.09
CA GLY A 92 5.69 -1.40 -1.00
C GLY A 92 6.36 -1.29 -2.34
N LEU A 93 5.55 -1.49 -3.36
CA LEU A 93 5.89 -1.23 -4.74
C LEU A 93 4.81 -0.33 -5.33
N GLU A 94 5.24 0.78 -5.91
CA GLU A 94 4.38 1.77 -6.54
C GLU A 94 4.76 1.89 -8.02
N ALA A 95 3.76 1.95 -8.88
CA ALA A 95 3.90 2.32 -10.27
C ALA A 95 3.12 3.62 -10.49
N LYS A 96 3.74 4.61 -11.13
CA LYS A 96 3.11 5.88 -11.46
C LYS A 96 3.29 6.22 -12.94
N TYR A 97 2.21 6.61 -13.57
CA TYR A 97 2.20 7.22 -14.89
C TYR A 97 2.11 8.74 -14.72
N LEU A 98 3.14 9.46 -15.13
CA LEU A 98 3.26 10.91 -15.04
C LEU A 98 2.97 11.55 -16.39
N SER A 99 2.27 12.68 -16.38
CA SER A 99 2.06 13.49 -17.58
C SER A 99 1.81 14.97 -17.24
N ASP A 100 2.31 15.86 -18.09
CA ASP A 100 1.96 17.29 -18.15
C ASP A 100 1.11 17.62 -19.39
N PHE A 101 0.52 16.59 -20.01
CA PHE A 101 -0.20 16.60 -21.30
C PHE A 101 0.65 16.78 -22.56
N GLU A 102 1.98 16.88 -22.44
CA GLU A 102 2.90 16.89 -23.59
C GLU A 102 3.93 15.78 -23.52
N GLU A 103 4.57 15.62 -22.37
CA GLU A 103 5.48 14.55 -22.04
C GLU A 103 4.79 13.54 -21.13
N GLN A 104 5.33 12.32 -21.14
CA GLN A 104 4.85 11.23 -20.30
C GLN A 104 6.02 10.38 -19.81
N ASP A 105 5.87 9.83 -18.62
CA ASP A 105 6.84 8.89 -18.07
C ASP A 105 6.15 7.83 -17.21
N PHE A 106 6.72 6.64 -17.20
CA PHE A 106 6.31 5.58 -16.31
C PHE A 106 7.42 5.32 -15.32
N VAL A 107 7.09 5.38 -14.04
CA VAL A 107 8.05 5.30 -12.95
C VAL A 107 7.64 4.20 -11.99
N ILE A 108 8.59 3.33 -11.66
CA ILE A 108 8.42 2.29 -10.65
C ILE A 108 9.20 2.71 -9.41
N THR A 109 8.59 2.61 -8.24
CA THR A 109 9.13 3.07 -6.97
C THR A 109 8.99 1.95 -5.94
N PRO A 110 10.02 1.11 -5.73
CA PRO A 110 10.14 0.36 -4.48
C PRO A 110 10.21 1.33 -3.30
N LYS A 111 9.48 1.03 -2.23
CA LYS A 111 9.42 1.85 -1.03
C LYS A 111 9.43 1.03 0.25
N ILE A 112 9.96 1.64 1.30
CA ILE A 112 9.99 1.13 2.66
C ILE A 112 9.52 2.24 3.58
N GLY A 113 8.79 1.90 4.61
CA GLY A 113 8.16 2.88 5.47
C GLY A 113 7.94 2.39 6.88
N LEU A 114 7.50 3.31 7.71
CA LEU A 114 7.03 3.05 9.05
C LEU A 114 5.58 3.49 9.17
N GLY A 115 4.76 2.65 9.79
CA GLY A 115 3.31 2.87 9.88
C GLY A 115 2.77 2.63 11.28
N LEU A 116 1.80 3.45 11.68
CA LEU A 116 0.95 3.16 12.83
C LEU A 116 -0.27 2.38 12.35
N TYR A 117 -0.21 1.06 12.48
CA TYR A 117 -1.32 0.14 12.18
C TYR A 117 -1.90 0.26 10.75
N GLY A 118 -1.12 0.79 9.79
CA GLY A 118 -1.56 0.98 8.41
C GLY A 118 -2.41 2.25 8.17
N ASP A 119 -2.79 2.99 9.21
CA ASP A 119 -3.58 4.22 9.09
C ASP A 119 -2.71 5.42 8.72
N VAL A 120 -1.58 5.61 9.43
CA VAL A 120 -0.62 6.69 9.19
C VAL A 120 0.71 6.08 8.83
N ASN A 121 1.20 6.33 7.62
CA ASN A 121 2.41 5.71 7.09
C ASN A 121 3.37 6.75 6.54
N ILE A 122 4.64 6.64 6.91
CA ILE A 122 5.73 7.42 6.33
C ILE A 122 6.52 6.49 5.43
N PHE A 123 6.63 6.79 4.14
CA PHE A 123 7.41 5.99 3.19
C PHE A 123 8.58 6.78 2.62
N TYR A 124 9.71 6.09 2.51
CA TYR A 124 10.82 6.45 1.66
C TYR A 124 10.85 5.51 0.44
N GLY A 125 10.94 6.06 -0.76
CA GLY A 125 10.96 5.33 -2.02
C GLY A 125 12.08 5.78 -2.96
N TYR A 126 12.51 4.85 -3.82
CA TYR A 126 13.47 5.13 -4.88
C TYR A 126 12.80 5.03 -6.25
N SER A 127 12.53 6.16 -6.89
CA SER A 127 11.87 6.25 -8.20
C SER A 127 12.81 5.90 -9.35
N ILE A 128 12.38 4.94 -10.16
CA ILE A 128 13.06 4.43 -11.34
C ILE A 128 12.20 4.75 -12.57
N SER A 129 12.61 5.76 -13.32
CA SER A 129 11.98 6.18 -14.58
C SER A 129 12.33 5.23 -15.73
N THR A 130 11.36 4.96 -16.59
CA THR A 130 11.53 4.10 -17.77
C THR A 130 11.82 4.90 -19.05
N HIS A 131 11.47 6.19 -19.10
CA HIS A 131 11.61 7.02 -20.31
C HIS A 131 12.66 8.13 -20.16
N LYS A 132 13.86 7.82 -19.67
CA LYS A 132 14.99 8.78 -19.53
C LYS A 132 14.68 10.01 -18.64
N ASN A 133 13.64 9.95 -17.80
CA ASN A 133 13.26 10.96 -16.82
C ASN A 133 13.03 12.38 -17.39
N PRO A 134 12.02 12.58 -18.26
CA PRO A 134 11.68 13.89 -18.82
C PRO A 134 11.46 14.94 -17.73
N PHE A 135 10.78 14.54 -16.65
CA PHE A 135 10.46 15.40 -15.52
C PHE A 135 11.60 15.56 -14.51
N SER A 136 12.85 15.24 -14.85
CA SER A 136 14.01 15.26 -13.92
C SER A 136 14.26 16.60 -13.21
N LYS A 137 13.74 17.71 -13.75
CA LYS A 137 13.78 19.02 -13.10
C LYS A 137 12.95 19.03 -11.82
N ASP A 138 11.78 18.41 -11.85
CA ASP A 138 10.79 18.49 -10.77
C ASP A 138 10.62 17.16 -10.01
N ILE A 139 10.90 16.02 -10.67
CA ILE A 139 10.79 14.66 -10.14
C ILE A 139 12.18 14.04 -9.98
N GLY A 140 12.59 13.89 -8.73
CA GLY A 140 13.84 13.25 -8.32
C GLY A 140 13.72 11.73 -8.20
N ARG A 141 14.86 11.07 -7.93
CA ARG A 141 14.91 9.62 -7.68
C ARG A 141 14.53 9.24 -6.26
N HIS A 142 14.54 10.18 -5.32
CA HIS A 142 14.21 9.92 -3.92
C HIS A 142 12.87 10.56 -3.61
N GLN A 143 11.96 9.78 -3.03
CA GLN A 143 10.62 10.20 -2.67
C GLN A 143 10.43 9.95 -1.17
N LEU A 144 10.07 10.99 -0.42
CA LEU A 144 9.60 10.88 0.97
C LEU A 144 8.13 11.25 0.99
N SER A 145 7.31 10.48 1.71
CA SER A 145 5.86 10.70 1.72
C SER A 145 5.23 10.34 3.05
N ILE A 146 4.15 11.02 3.37
CA ILE A 146 3.27 10.74 4.49
C ILE A 146 1.89 10.45 3.91
N ILE A 147 1.35 9.30 4.27
CA ILE A 147 0.09 8.76 3.79
C ILE A 147 -0.85 8.57 4.97
N LEU A 148 -2.07 9.04 4.81
CA LEU A 148 -3.18 8.84 5.73
C LEU A 148 -4.26 8.02 5.02
N ASN A 149 -4.51 6.82 5.51
CA ASN A 149 -5.61 5.98 5.09
C ASN A 149 -6.79 6.22 6.05
N LEU A 150 -7.72 7.07 5.63
CA LEU A 150 -8.91 7.44 6.39
C LEU A 150 -9.94 6.33 6.31
N ASN A 151 -10.14 5.68 7.45
CA ASN A 151 -11.02 4.55 7.63
C ASN A 151 -12.20 4.91 8.54
N LYS A 152 -13.31 4.17 8.48
CA LYS A 152 -14.47 4.35 9.37
C LYS A 152 -14.08 4.30 10.86
N HIS A 153 -13.05 3.51 11.21
CA HIS A 153 -12.53 3.46 12.57
C HIS A 153 -11.89 4.80 13.01
N PHE A 154 -11.20 5.49 12.09
CA PHE A 154 -10.57 6.80 12.33
C PHE A 154 -11.61 7.93 12.46
N LEU A 155 -12.72 7.85 11.71
CA LEU A 155 -13.79 8.85 11.72
C LEU A 155 -14.79 8.68 12.89
N SER A 156 -14.73 7.56 13.61
CA SER A 156 -15.61 7.25 14.74
C SER A 156 -15.00 7.56 16.10
N SER A 157 -13.79 8.12 16.14
CA SER A 157 -13.08 8.46 17.38
C SER A 157 -13.34 9.87 17.89
#